data_AF-A0A928TE87-F1
#
_entry.id   AF-A0A928TE87-F1
#
_cell.length_a   1.000
_cell.length_b   1.000
_cell.length_c   1.000
_cell.angle_alpha   90.00
_cell.angle_beta   90.00
_cell.angle_gamma   90.00
#
_symmetry.space_group_name_H-M   'P 1'
#
loop_
_entity.id
_entity.type
_entity.pdbx_description
1 polymer ?
#
loop_
_entity_poly.entity_id
_entity_poly.type
_entity_poly.pdbx_seq_one_letter_code
_entity_poly.pdbx_strand_id
1 'polypeptide(L)'
;MFVYSLAGLQIDGEASQEMELPDNETTSRLGVYQAMARLMSYPDADAHSAAVAGEWPERLAHDAKLLPFSFDFGAASIDGAVSESDFQAEYLRLFEVGSGQGGPGAPLFGGVYGGGDRMKKLEEVVRFYEYFGLRTSPEDPRPADHLATELEFLKFLTLKEATSASPRLQSSFRRAQHDFLERQLNTWLPELVERTKAQGAAPFWQWAVGRAATFAEADLAYVKTILG
;
A
#
# COMPACT_ATOMS: atom_id res chain seq x y z
N MET A 1 -5.91 -19.47 -5.52
CA MET A 1 -5.24 -19.72 -4.22
C MET A 1 -4.54 -18.42 -3.86
N PHE A 2 -5.01 -17.74 -2.81
CA PHE A 2 -4.41 -16.51 -2.32
C PHE A 2 -3.36 -16.85 -1.26
N VAL A 3 -2.12 -16.38 -1.43
CA VAL A 3 -1.06 -16.55 -0.43
C VAL A 3 -0.90 -15.23 0.31
N TYR A 4 -1.20 -15.23 1.61
CA TYR A 4 -0.96 -14.09 2.49
C TYR A 4 0.51 -14.01 2.88
N SER A 5 1.10 -12.82 2.78
CA SER A 5 2.46 -12.54 3.25
C SER A 5 2.54 -11.10 3.75
N LEU A 6 3.26 -10.83 4.83
CA LEU A 6 3.71 -9.48 5.24
C LEU A 6 5.23 -9.45 5.05
N ALA A 7 5.76 -8.42 4.39
CA ALA A 7 7.20 -8.27 4.19
C ALA A 7 7.77 -7.24 5.17
N GLY A 8 7.12 -6.07 5.29
CA GLY A 8 7.56 -4.96 6.14
C GLY A 8 7.05 -5.03 7.58
N LEU A 9 6.05 -5.87 7.86
CA LEU A 9 5.52 -6.09 9.22
C LEU A 9 5.61 -7.56 9.63
N GLN A 10 5.78 -7.80 10.93
CA GLN A 10 5.74 -9.13 11.52
C GLN A 10 4.83 -9.16 12.75
N ILE A 11 4.17 -10.30 12.98
CA ILE A 11 3.37 -10.56 14.18
C ILE A 11 4.29 -11.14 15.26
N ASP A 12 4.22 -10.62 16.48
CA ASP A 12 4.97 -11.19 17.60
C ASP A 12 4.58 -12.67 17.85
N GLY A 13 5.53 -13.58 17.61
CA GLY A 13 5.42 -14.99 18.00
C GLY A 13 4.64 -15.92 17.05
N GLU A 14 4.21 -15.46 15.87
CA GLU A 14 3.53 -16.29 14.86
C GLU A 14 4.34 -16.36 13.56
N ALA A 15 4.54 -17.58 13.03
CA ALA A 15 5.06 -17.78 11.69
C ALA A 15 3.95 -17.55 10.65
N SER A 16 4.28 -16.96 9.50
CA SER A 16 3.37 -16.81 8.36
C SER A 16 2.81 -18.17 7.95
N GLN A 17 1.52 -18.40 8.19
CA GLN A 17 0.81 -19.61 7.76
C GLN A 17 0.12 -19.35 6.42
N GLU A 18 0.34 -20.24 5.45
CA GLU A 18 -0.49 -20.28 4.26
C GLU A 18 -1.95 -20.55 4.67
N MET A 19 -2.86 -19.67 4.24
CA MET A 19 -4.26 -19.73 4.60
C MET A 19 -5.11 -19.62 3.34
N GLU A 20 -5.90 -20.65 3.07
CA GLU A 20 -6.93 -20.59 2.04
C GLU A 20 -8.11 -19.76 2.56
N LEU A 21 -8.43 -18.68 1.85
CA LEU A 21 -9.55 -17.81 2.16
C LEU A 21 -10.60 -17.90 1.05
N PRO A 22 -11.90 -17.87 1.40
CA PRO A 22 -12.96 -17.82 0.40
C PRO A 22 -12.93 -16.49 -0.34
N ASP A 23 -13.17 -16.53 -1.66
CA ASP A 23 -13.33 -15.33 -2.47
C ASP A 23 -14.62 -14.58 -2.08
N ASN A 24 -14.47 -13.33 -1.62
CA ASN A 24 -15.57 -12.43 -1.26
C ASN A 24 -15.10 -10.96 -1.31
N GLU A 25 -15.97 -10.03 -0.95
CA GLU A 25 -15.67 -8.59 -0.93
C GLU A 25 -14.43 -8.24 -0.07
N THR A 26 -14.33 -8.79 1.13
CA THR A 26 -13.23 -8.53 2.06
C THR A 26 -11.91 -9.11 1.54
N THR A 27 -11.91 -10.33 1.00
CA THR A 27 -10.68 -10.95 0.47
C THR A 27 -10.26 -10.35 -0.87
N SER A 28 -11.18 -9.74 -1.63
CA SER A 28 -10.87 -8.92 -2.79
C SER A 28 -10.12 -7.63 -2.39
N ARG A 29 -10.59 -6.91 -1.36
CA ARG A 29 -9.88 -5.75 -0.78
C ARG A 29 -8.47 -6.13 -0.28
N LEU A 30 -8.36 -7.28 0.39
CA LEU A 30 -7.09 -7.85 0.85
C LEU A 30 -6.09 -8.04 -0.31
N GLY A 31 -6.55 -8.62 -1.43
CA GLY A 31 -5.73 -8.83 -2.62
C GLY A 31 -5.21 -7.52 -3.20
N VAL A 32 -6.08 -6.52 -3.33
CA VAL A 32 -5.68 -5.20 -3.83
C VAL A 32 -4.61 -4.57 -2.93
N TYR A 33 -4.77 -4.59 -1.61
CA TYR A 33 -3.73 -4.06 -0.70
C TYR A 33 -2.40 -4.83 -0.81
N GLN A 34 -2.45 -6.15 -1.00
CA GLN A 34 -1.24 -6.95 -1.23
C GLN A 34 -0.51 -6.55 -2.51
N ALA A 35 -1.24 -6.44 -3.63
CA ALA A 35 -0.67 -6.04 -4.90
C ALA A 35 -0.14 -4.60 -4.87
N MET A 36 -0.86 -3.66 -4.24
CA MET A 36 -0.42 -2.27 -4.09
C MET A 36 0.82 -2.13 -3.21
N ALA A 37 0.89 -2.84 -2.08
CA ALA A 37 2.07 -2.84 -1.22
C ALA A 37 3.31 -3.31 -2.01
N ARG A 38 3.15 -4.34 -2.84
CA ARG A 38 4.22 -4.82 -3.71
C ARG A 38 4.60 -3.81 -4.79
N LEU A 39 3.62 -3.19 -5.45
CA LEU A 39 3.83 -2.17 -6.47
C LEU A 39 4.55 -0.92 -5.92
N MET A 40 4.31 -0.57 -4.65
CA MET A 40 4.94 0.57 -3.96
C MET A 40 6.27 0.22 -3.29
N SER A 41 6.75 -1.02 -3.40
CA SER A 41 8.05 -1.43 -2.87
C SER A 41 9.15 -1.23 -3.91
N TYR A 42 10.42 -1.31 -3.49
CA TYR A 42 11.54 -1.30 -4.43
C TYR A 42 11.33 -2.37 -5.52
N PRO A 43 11.36 -1.99 -6.81
CA PRO A 43 11.02 -2.91 -7.89
C PRO A 43 12.17 -3.87 -8.17
N ASP A 44 11.92 -5.17 -8.05
CA ASP A 44 12.84 -6.20 -8.54
C ASP A 44 12.49 -6.61 -9.98
N ALA A 45 13.19 -7.65 -10.47
CA ALA A 45 13.03 -8.19 -11.81
C ALA A 45 11.58 -8.60 -12.15
N ASP A 46 10.82 -9.13 -11.20
CA ASP A 46 9.43 -9.53 -11.42
C ASP A 46 8.53 -8.29 -11.56
N ALA A 47 8.74 -7.29 -10.70
CA ALA A 47 8.00 -6.03 -10.77
C ALA A 47 8.27 -5.27 -12.08
N HIS A 48 9.52 -5.28 -12.54
CA HIS A 48 9.92 -4.72 -13.84
C HIS A 48 9.28 -5.49 -15.00
N SER A 49 9.37 -6.82 -15.00
CA SER A 49 8.79 -7.66 -16.06
C SER A 49 7.28 -7.44 -16.18
N ALA A 50 6.57 -7.36 -15.05
CA ALA A 50 5.14 -7.06 -15.02
C ALA A 50 4.82 -5.64 -15.53
N ALA A 51 5.71 -4.65 -15.29
CA ALA A 51 5.55 -3.30 -15.81
C ALA A 51 5.75 -3.23 -17.33
N VAL A 52 6.74 -3.94 -17.88
CA VAL A 52 6.96 -4.05 -19.33
C VAL A 52 5.77 -4.73 -20.01
N ALA A 53 5.28 -5.82 -19.42
CA ALA A 53 4.16 -6.59 -19.96
C ALA A 53 2.79 -5.90 -19.79
N GLY A 54 2.71 -4.82 -18.99
CA GLY A 54 1.44 -4.14 -18.69
C GLY A 54 0.51 -4.95 -17.78
N GLU A 55 1.05 -5.89 -17.01
CA GLU A 55 0.27 -6.82 -16.18
C GLU A 55 -0.20 -6.21 -14.86
N TRP A 56 0.41 -5.11 -14.40
CA TRP A 56 0.08 -4.51 -13.11
C TRP A 56 -1.40 -4.10 -12.98
N PRO A 57 -1.99 -3.34 -13.93
CA PRO A 57 -3.42 -3.05 -13.90
C PRO A 57 -4.29 -4.31 -13.97
N GLU A 58 -3.90 -5.32 -14.77
CA GLU A 58 -4.66 -6.56 -14.91
C GLU A 58 -4.68 -7.38 -13.62
N ARG A 59 -3.54 -7.47 -12.94
CA ARG A 59 -3.39 -8.12 -11.63
C ARG A 59 -4.28 -7.43 -10.58
N LEU A 60 -4.22 -6.10 -10.51
CA LEU A 60 -5.08 -5.32 -9.61
C LEU A 60 -6.57 -5.49 -9.93
N ALA A 61 -6.95 -5.46 -11.21
CA ALA A 61 -8.33 -5.68 -11.64
C ALA A 61 -8.81 -7.11 -11.33
N HIS A 62 -7.94 -8.10 -11.46
CA HIS A 62 -8.22 -9.48 -11.07
C HIS A 62 -8.49 -9.61 -9.57
N ASP A 63 -7.62 -9.03 -8.74
CA ASP A 63 -7.78 -9.04 -7.28
C ASP A 63 -9.04 -8.27 -6.85
N ALA A 64 -9.42 -7.25 -7.61
CA ALA A 64 -10.58 -6.40 -7.37
C ALA A 64 -11.93 -6.94 -7.88
N LYS A 65 -11.96 -8.14 -8.47
CA LYS A 65 -13.15 -8.70 -9.16
C LYS A 65 -14.43 -8.76 -8.31
N LEU A 66 -14.29 -8.84 -6.99
CA LEU A 66 -15.42 -8.92 -6.04
C LEU A 66 -15.49 -7.68 -5.14
N LEU A 67 -14.82 -6.57 -5.50
CA LEU A 67 -14.94 -5.35 -4.70
C LEU A 67 -16.42 -4.94 -4.57
N PRO A 68 -16.80 -4.43 -3.39
CA PRO A 68 -18.16 -3.95 -3.14
C PRO A 68 -18.46 -2.61 -3.80
N PHE A 69 -17.49 -2.06 -4.53
CA PHE A 69 -17.59 -0.82 -5.29
C PHE A 69 -16.85 -0.99 -6.62
N SER A 70 -17.31 -0.26 -7.65
CA SER A 70 -16.62 -0.23 -8.93
C SER A 70 -15.33 0.58 -8.80
N PHE A 71 -14.21 0.00 -9.22
CA PHE A 71 -12.93 0.71 -9.26
C PHE A 71 -12.19 0.38 -10.56
N ASP A 72 -11.77 1.43 -11.27
CA ASP A 72 -11.00 1.29 -12.51
C ASP A 72 -9.51 1.52 -12.24
N PHE A 73 -8.72 0.49 -12.53
CA PHE A 73 -7.26 0.56 -12.46
C PHE A 73 -6.65 1.14 -13.73
N GLY A 74 -7.42 1.31 -14.81
CA GLY A 74 -6.94 1.85 -16.07
C GLY A 74 -5.89 0.96 -16.73
N ALA A 75 -4.97 1.59 -17.46
CA ALA A 75 -3.86 0.92 -18.12
C ALA A 75 -2.54 1.63 -17.79
N ALA A 76 -1.49 0.84 -17.60
CA ALA A 76 -0.14 1.33 -17.38
C ALA A 76 0.87 0.25 -17.76
N SER A 77 1.92 0.70 -18.44
CA SER A 77 3.06 -0.10 -18.83
C SER A 77 4.27 0.82 -19.00
N ILE A 78 5.46 0.23 -19.11
CA ILE A 78 6.68 0.92 -19.52
C ILE A 78 7.12 0.40 -20.89
N ASP A 79 7.91 1.19 -21.62
CA ASP A 79 8.51 0.76 -22.88
C ASP A 79 9.42 -0.46 -22.62
N GLY A 80 9.31 -1.50 -23.44
CA GLY A 80 10.10 -2.73 -23.31
C GLY A 80 11.61 -2.54 -23.51
N ALA A 81 12.04 -1.37 -24.00
CA ALA A 81 13.46 -0.99 -24.05
C ALA A 81 14.00 -0.48 -22.70
N VAL A 82 13.14 -0.14 -21.73
CA VAL A 82 13.57 0.32 -20.41
C VAL A 82 14.17 -0.86 -19.65
N SER A 83 15.45 -0.77 -19.30
CA SER A 83 16.13 -1.81 -18.52
C SER A 83 15.62 -1.85 -17.07
N GLU A 84 15.79 -3.00 -16.40
CA GLU A 84 15.50 -3.12 -14.96
C GLU A 84 16.24 -2.06 -14.15
N SER A 85 17.52 -1.84 -14.46
CA SER A 85 18.36 -0.85 -13.78
C SER A 85 17.85 0.59 -13.97
N ASP A 86 17.36 0.95 -15.16
CA ASP A 86 16.80 2.28 -15.41
C ASP A 86 15.47 2.47 -14.67
N PHE A 87 14.66 1.41 -14.61
CA PHE A 87 13.40 1.41 -13.87
C PHE A 87 13.63 1.57 -12.36
N GLN A 88 14.60 0.86 -11.81
CA GLN A 88 15.05 0.99 -10.42
C GLN A 88 15.66 2.36 -10.14
N ALA A 89 16.49 2.88 -11.04
CA ALA A 89 17.09 4.20 -10.91
C ALA A 89 16.02 5.31 -10.85
N GLU A 90 14.97 5.21 -11.67
CA GLU A 90 13.83 6.13 -11.62
C GLU A 90 13.08 6.03 -10.29
N TYR A 91 12.82 4.82 -9.77
CA TYR A 91 12.23 4.63 -8.44
C TYR A 91 13.08 5.31 -7.35
N LEU A 92 14.39 5.06 -7.33
CA LEU A 92 15.30 5.66 -6.36
C LEU A 92 15.35 7.18 -6.48
N ARG A 93 15.36 7.71 -7.70
CA ARG A 93 15.33 9.16 -7.98
C ARG A 93 14.05 9.81 -7.43
N LEU A 94 12.91 9.16 -7.60
CA LEU A 94 11.61 9.71 -7.20
C LEU A 94 11.37 9.62 -5.69
N PHE A 95 11.65 8.45 -5.10
CA PHE A 95 11.06 8.02 -3.83
C PHE A 95 12.06 7.85 -2.67
N GLU A 96 13.34 7.58 -2.94
CA GLU A 96 14.29 7.17 -1.89
C GLU A 96 15.52 8.09 -1.74
N VAL A 97 16.20 8.37 -2.85
CA VAL A 97 17.51 9.05 -2.87
C VAL A 97 17.39 10.49 -3.39
N GLY A 98 16.61 10.71 -4.44
CA GLY A 98 16.56 12.01 -5.11
C GLY A 98 17.68 12.23 -6.13
N SER A 99 17.68 13.41 -6.76
CA SER A 99 18.66 13.82 -7.78
C SER A 99 19.66 14.88 -7.29
N GLY A 100 19.71 15.19 -5.98
CA GLY A 100 20.57 16.25 -5.44
C GLY A 100 20.58 16.38 -3.91
N GLN A 101 21.11 17.50 -3.42
CA GLN A 101 21.20 17.82 -1.99
C GLN A 101 19.82 18.27 -1.46
N GLY A 102 18.99 17.32 -1.07
CA GLY A 102 17.63 17.59 -0.59
C GLY A 102 16.77 16.34 -0.37
N GLY A 103 17.27 15.16 -0.75
CA GLY A 103 16.51 13.92 -0.71
C GLY A 103 15.55 13.77 -1.89
N PRO A 104 14.72 12.72 -1.91
CA PRO A 104 13.74 12.47 -2.95
C PRO A 104 12.66 13.57 -2.96
N GLY A 105 12.23 13.96 -4.16
CA GLY A 105 11.21 15.00 -4.34
C GLY A 105 9.79 14.52 -4.02
N ALA A 106 9.56 13.20 -4.03
CA ALA A 106 8.30 12.58 -3.66
C ALA A 106 8.54 11.34 -2.77
N PRO A 107 9.10 11.47 -1.56
CA PRO A 107 9.41 10.31 -0.72
C PRO A 107 8.19 9.44 -0.39
N LEU A 108 8.30 8.12 -0.30
CA LEU A 108 7.16 7.27 0.10
C LEU A 108 6.90 7.23 1.62
N PHE A 109 7.31 8.27 2.35
CA PHE A 109 7.22 8.33 3.82
C PHE A 109 6.16 9.33 4.27
N GLY A 110 5.08 8.84 4.88
CA GLY A 110 3.97 9.69 5.34
C GLY A 110 4.39 10.82 6.26
N GLY A 111 5.41 10.61 7.10
CA GLY A 111 5.93 11.60 8.03
C GLY A 111 6.55 12.85 7.38
N VAL A 112 6.84 12.83 6.08
CA VAL A 112 7.44 13.98 5.34
C VAL A 112 6.39 14.96 4.82
N TYR A 113 5.12 14.55 4.77
CA TYR A 113 4.03 15.32 4.18
C TYR A 113 3.22 16.10 5.21
N GLY A 114 2.42 17.07 4.77
CA GLY A 114 1.48 17.80 5.63
C GLY A 114 2.10 18.64 6.76
N GLY A 115 3.42 18.85 6.74
CA GLY A 115 4.16 19.62 7.76
C GLY A 115 4.07 19.06 9.19
N GLY A 116 4.61 19.79 10.17
CA GLY A 116 4.59 19.39 11.58
C GLY A 116 5.76 18.48 11.97
N ASP A 117 5.63 17.84 13.14
CA ASP A 117 6.69 17.02 13.71
C ASP A 117 6.67 15.59 13.14
N ARG A 118 7.68 15.28 12.30
CA ARG A 118 7.85 13.96 11.68
C ARG A 118 7.99 12.84 12.70
N MET A 119 8.70 13.06 13.81
CA MET A 119 8.88 12.03 14.83
C MET A 119 7.56 11.68 15.48
N LYS A 120 6.74 12.69 15.79
CA LYS A 120 5.41 12.48 16.35
C LYS A 120 4.50 11.69 15.41
N LYS A 121 4.52 11.99 14.10
CA LYS A 121 3.74 11.23 13.11
C LYS A 121 4.17 9.77 13.05
N LEU A 122 5.49 9.53 13.03
CA LEU A 122 6.04 8.18 13.03
C LEU A 122 5.64 7.42 14.32
N GLU A 123 5.70 8.05 15.49
CA GLU A 123 5.24 7.46 16.75
C GLU A 123 3.74 7.10 16.71
N GLU A 124 2.90 7.94 16.11
CA GLU A 124 1.47 7.65 15.94
C GLU A 124 1.26 6.41 15.07
N VAL A 125 1.95 6.29 13.93
CA VAL A 125 1.90 5.11 13.05
C VAL A 125 2.38 3.85 13.76
N VAL A 126 3.52 3.92 14.47
CA VAL A 126 4.04 2.79 15.24
C VAL A 126 3.05 2.31 16.31
N ARG A 127 2.37 3.25 16.99
CA ARG A 127 1.35 2.89 17.99
C ARG A 127 0.13 2.18 17.39
N PHE A 128 -0.22 2.45 16.13
CA PHE A 128 -1.23 1.65 15.43
C PHE A 128 -0.77 0.20 15.31
N TYR A 129 0.48 -0.03 14.88
CA TYR A 129 1.02 -1.38 14.71
C TYR A 129 1.10 -2.13 16.04
N GLU A 130 1.67 -1.50 17.06
CA GLU A 130 1.83 -2.10 18.40
C GLU A 130 0.49 -2.46 19.04
N TYR A 131 -0.56 -1.68 18.82
CA TYR A 131 -1.90 -2.01 19.32
C TYR A 131 -2.41 -3.37 18.82
N PHE A 132 -2.01 -3.76 17.61
CA PHE A 132 -2.35 -5.06 17.02
C PHE A 132 -1.25 -6.13 17.19
N GLY A 133 -0.21 -5.86 17.98
CA GLY A 133 0.91 -6.78 18.22
C GLY A 133 1.87 -6.90 17.03
N LEU A 134 1.89 -5.90 16.15
CA LEU A 134 2.80 -5.84 15.00
C LEU A 134 4.04 -5.02 15.31
N ARG A 135 5.16 -5.39 14.70
CA ARG A 135 6.41 -4.62 14.64
C ARG A 135 6.93 -4.57 13.21
N THR A 136 7.80 -3.61 12.92
CA THR A 136 8.55 -3.60 11.66
C THR A 136 9.43 -4.84 11.57
N SER A 137 9.50 -5.44 10.39
CA SER A 137 10.33 -6.62 10.14
C SER A 137 11.82 -6.25 10.19
N PRO A 138 12.68 -7.07 10.84
CA PRO A 138 14.12 -6.89 10.74
C PRO A 138 14.68 -7.36 9.38
N GLU A 139 13.95 -8.22 8.66
CA GLU A 139 14.36 -8.75 7.35
C GLU A 139 14.08 -7.76 6.21
N ASP A 140 13.13 -6.85 6.43
CA ASP A 140 12.77 -5.77 5.52
C ASP A 140 12.78 -4.43 6.28
N PRO A 141 13.90 -3.69 6.27
CA PRO A 141 14.11 -2.53 7.12
C PRO A 141 13.40 -1.27 6.62
N ARG A 142 12.31 -1.41 5.85
CA ARG A 142 11.48 -0.27 5.45
C ARG A 142 10.94 0.47 6.68
N PRO A 143 10.96 1.81 6.70
CA PRO A 143 10.37 2.60 7.76
C PRO A 143 8.88 2.27 8.00
N ALA A 144 8.44 2.49 9.24
CA ALA A 144 7.07 2.20 9.65
C ALA A 144 6.03 3.04 8.87
N ASP A 145 6.40 4.28 8.50
CA ASP A 145 5.59 5.23 7.72
C ASP A 145 5.82 5.13 6.21
N HIS A 146 6.53 4.10 5.72
CA HIS A 146 6.65 3.86 4.30
C HIS A 146 5.31 3.38 3.71
N LEU A 147 4.89 3.90 2.55
CA LEU A 147 3.59 3.62 1.93
C LEU A 147 3.30 2.12 1.84
N ALA A 148 4.26 1.34 1.36
CA ALA A 148 4.08 -0.11 1.26
C ALA A 148 3.87 -0.77 2.64
N THR A 149 4.51 -0.29 3.70
CA THR A 149 4.30 -0.76 5.08
C THR A 149 2.89 -0.41 5.58
N GLU A 150 2.42 0.82 5.33
CA GLU A 150 1.06 1.26 5.67
C GLU A 150 -0.02 0.44 4.92
N LEU A 151 0.22 0.11 3.63
CA LEU A 151 -0.64 -0.77 2.84
C LEU A 151 -0.63 -2.21 3.36
N GLU A 152 0.52 -2.72 3.83
CA GLU A 152 0.60 -4.02 4.48
C GLU A 152 -0.18 -4.07 5.79
N PHE A 153 -0.22 -2.97 6.55
CA PHE A 153 -1.05 -2.89 7.74
C PHE A 153 -2.54 -2.95 7.40
N LEU A 154 -3.00 -2.26 6.36
CA LEU A 154 -4.38 -2.35 5.88
C LEU A 154 -4.72 -3.75 5.38
N LYS A 155 -3.80 -4.41 4.68
CA LYS A 155 -3.92 -5.83 4.33
C LYS A 155 -4.08 -6.69 5.59
N PHE A 156 -3.26 -6.50 6.62
CA PHE A 156 -3.39 -7.23 7.88
C PHE A 156 -4.77 -7.03 8.53
N LEU A 157 -5.24 -5.78 8.65
CA LEU A 157 -6.55 -5.50 9.25
C LEU A 157 -7.70 -6.11 8.44
N THR A 158 -7.57 -6.13 7.11
CA THR A 158 -8.55 -6.75 6.20
C THR A 158 -8.53 -8.27 6.32
N LEU A 159 -7.36 -8.89 6.52
CA LEU A 159 -7.26 -10.33 6.80
C LEU A 159 -7.95 -10.66 8.13
N LYS A 160 -7.66 -9.88 9.18
CA LYS A 160 -8.26 -10.09 10.50
C LYS A 160 -9.77 -9.89 10.47
N GLU A 161 -10.29 -8.99 9.65
CA GLU A 161 -11.72 -8.91 9.35
C GLU A 161 -12.23 -10.21 8.70
N ALA A 162 -11.61 -10.67 7.61
CA ALA A 162 -12.06 -11.85 6.84
C ALA A 162 -12.06 -13.14 7.67
N THR A 163 -11.14 -13.25 8.63
CA THR A 163 -10.90 -14.46 9.44
C THR A 163 -11.54 -14.39 10.84
N SER A 164 -12.15 -13.27 11.20
CA SER A 164 -12.76 -13.09 12.52
C SER A 164 -13.99 -13.97 12.72
N ALA A 165 -14.00 -14.72 13.82
CA ALA A 165 -15.08 -15.65 14.17
C ALA A 165 -16.38 -14.99 14.68
N SER A 166 -16.41 -13.66 14.89
CA SER A 166 -17.62 -12.97 15.35
C SER A 166 -17.82 -11.61 14.68
N PRO A 167 -19.08 -11.19 14.44
CA PRO A 167 -19.39 -9.88 13.87
C PRO A 167 -18.84 -8.69 14.68
N ARG A 168 -18.74 -8.85 16.01
CA ARG A 168 -18.19 -7.81 16.90
C ARG A 168 -16.71 -7.56 16.61
N LEU A 169 -15.90 -8.61 16.46
CA LEU A 169 -14.49 -8.49 16.13
C LEU A 169 -14.29 -7.96 14.70
N GLN A 170 -15.09 -8.44 13.75
CA GLN A 170 -15.11 -7.90 12.38
C GLN A 170 -15.33 -6.38 12.37
N SER A 171 -16.32 -5.90 13.13
CA SER A 171 -16.59 -4.47 13.28
C SER A 171 -15.42 -3.71 13.91
N SER A 172 -14.72 -4.29 14.90
CA SER A 172 -13.51 -3.68 15.48
C SER A 172 -12.39 -3.49 14.45
N PHE A 173 -12.15 -4.48 13.58
CA PHE A 173 -11.16 -4.34 12.51
C PHE A 173 -11.57 -3.32 11.45
N ARG A 174 -12.86 -3.25 11.08
CA ARG A 174 -13.38 -2.21 10.18
C ARG A 174 -13.17 -0.80 10.75
N ARG A 175 -13.41 -0.59 12.05
CA ARG A 175 -13.14 0.69 12.73
C ARG A 175 -11.66 1.06 12.69
N ALA A 176 -10.78 0.07 12.86
CA ALA A 176 -9.34 0.29 12.75
C ALA A 176 -8.92 0.65 11.32
N GLN A 177 -9.47 -0.03 10.31
CA GLN A 177 -9.25 0.30 8.90
C GLN A 177 -9.71 1.73 8.61
N HIS A 178 -10.91 2.10 9.07
CA HIS A 178 -11.44 3.46 8.96
C HIS A 178 -10.48 4.50 9.56
N ASP A 179 -10.10 4.31 10.83
CA ASP A 179 -9.27 5.27 11.55
C ASP A 179 -7.89 5.42 10.89
N PHE A 180 -7.30 4.33 10.44
CA PHE A 180 -6.00 4.36 9.76
C PHE A 180 -6.08 5.02 8.39
N LEU A 181 -7.10 4.68 7.58
CA LEU A 181 -7.33 5.32 6.28
C LEU A 181 -7.58 6.82 6.42
N GLU A 182 -8.44 7.23 7.36
CA GLU A 182 -8.83 8.63 7.53
C GLU A 182 -7.74 9.49 8.17
N ARG A 183 -7.04 8.97 9.18
CA ARG A 183 -6.14 9.78 10.03
C ARG A 183 -4.67 9.59 9.70
N GLN A 184 -4.31 8.54 8.98
CA GLN A 184 -2.93 8.27 8.55
C GLN A 184 -2.85 8.34 7.03
N LEU A 185 -3.22 7.27 6.33
CA LEU A 185 -2.89 7.09 4.92
C LEU A 185 -3.44 8.20 3.98
N ASN A 186 -4.74 8.53 4.06
CA ASN A 186 -5.33 9.53 3.15
C ASN A 186 -4.97 10.98 3.49
N THR A 187 -4.26 11.24 4.59
CA THR A 187 -3.85 12.60 4.96
C THR A 187 -2.71 13.12 4.09
N TRP A 188 -1.96 12.23 3.44
CA TRP A 188 -0.73 12.58 2.74
C TRP A 188 -0.65 12.09 1.29
N LEU A 189 -1.39 11.03 0.93
CA LEU A 189 -1.42 10.51 -0.44
C LEU A 189 -1.75 11.56 -1.53
N PRO A 190 -2.70 12.50 -1.33
CA PRO A 190 -2.95 13.54 -2.33
C PRO A 190 -1.72 14.41 -2.61
N GLU A 191 -0.94 14.74 -1.58
CA GLU A 191 0.28 15.52 -1.74
C GLU A 191 1.40 14.69 -2.40
N LEU A 192 1.51 13.39 -2.09
CA LEU A 192 2.42 12.47 -2.78
C LEU A 192 2.13 12.42 -4.30
N VAL A 193 0.86 12.35 -4.70
CA VAL A 193 0.45 12.37 -6.12
C VAL A 193 0.96 13.63 -6.81
N GLU A 194 0.71 14.80 -6.21
CA GLU A 194 1.11 16.08 -6.80
C GLU A 194 2.63 16.24 -6.87
N ARG A 195 3.36 15.83 -5.83
CA ARG A 195 4.83 15.85 -5.85
C ARG A 195 5.39 14.90 -6.91
N THR A 196 4.82 13.70 -7.06
CA THR A 196 5.25 12.72 -8.08
C THR A 196 5.12 13.29 -9.49
N LYS A 197 3.99 13.96 -9.78
CA LYS A 197 3.80 14.68 -11.06
C LYS A 197 4.81 15.81 -11.24
N ALA A 198 5.03 16.62 -10.20
CA ALA A 198 5.96 17.75 -10.23
C ALA A 198 7.42 17.33 -10.47
N GLN A 199 7.80 16.10 -10.08
CA GLN A 199 9.13 15.52 -10.35
C GLN A 199 9.31 15.00 -11.77
N GLY A 200 8.32 15.18 -12.65
CA GLY A 200 8.37 14.70 -14.03
C GLY A 200 8.46 13.18 -14.12
N ALA A 201 7.87 12.47 -13.15
CA ALA A 201 7.90 11.01 -13.10
C ALA A 201 7.38 10.37 -14.39
N ALA A 202 7.93 9.22 -14.78
CA ALA A 202 7.38 8.43 -15.87
C ALA A 202 5.86 8.15 -15.65
N PRO A 203 5.05 8.05 -16.73
CA PRO A 203 3.61 7.83 -16.62
C PRO A 203 3.22 6.65 -15.73
N PHE A 204 4.01 5.57 -15.75
CA PHE A 204 3.82 4.40 -14.89
C PHE A 204 3.83 4.76 -13.39
N TRP A 205 4.80 5.56 -12.93
CA TRP A 205 4.88 5.92 -11.51
C TRP A 205 3.81 6.93 -11.08
N GLN A 206 3.41 7.84 -11.98
CA GLN A 206 2.25 8.70 -11.75
C GLN A 206 0.95 7.88 -11.63
N TRP A 207 0.79 6.86 -12.48
CA TRP A 207 -0.32 5.92 -12.41
C TRP A 207 -0.30 5.15 -11.09
N ALA A 208 0.84 4.56 -10.71
CA ALA A 208 0.96 3.69 -9.55
C ALA A 208 0.57 4.43 -8.25
N VAL A 209 1.16 5.61 -8.03
CA VAL A 209 0.83 6.48 -6.89
C VAL A 209 -0.61 6.99 -6.95
N GLY A 210 -1.08 7.38 -8.14
CA GLY A 210 -2.46 7.86 -8.33
C GLY A 210 -3.51 6.79 -8.05
N ARG A 211 -3.27 5.53 -8.42
CA ARG A 211 -4.16 4.41 -8.12
C ARG A 211 -4.14 4.07 -6.63
N ALA A 212 -2.99 4.11 -5.97
CA ALA A 212 -2.91 3.93 -4.51
C ALA A 212 -3.76 4.98 -3.76
N ALA A 213 -3.61 6.26 -4.13
CA ALA A 213 -4.39 7.35 -3.54
C ALA A 213 -5.89 7.22 -3.75
N THR A 214 -6.32 7.02 -4.99
CA THR A 214 -7.75 6.94 -5.32
C THR A 214 -8.40 5.67 -4.78
N PHE A 215 -7.67 4.55 -4.70
CA PHE A 215 -8.19 3.33 -4.08
C PHE A 215 -8.34 3.49 -2.57
N ALA A 216 -7.36 4.05 -1.87
CA ALA A 216 -7.46 4.31 -0.43
C ALA A 216 -8.62 5.26 -0.08
N GLU A 217 -8.92 6.22 -0.94
CA GLU A 217 -10.10 7.10 -0.80
C GLU A 217 -11.41 6.34 -1.04
N ALA A 218 -11.49 5.55 -2.12
CA ALA A 218 -12.68 4.74 -2.43
C ALA A 218 -12.96 3.71 -1.33
N ASP A 219 -11.92 3.08 -0.80
CA ASP A 219 -12.02 2.11 0.26
C ASP A 219 -12.47 2.75 1.58
N LEU A 220 -11.94 3.94 1.93
CA LEU A 220 -12.42 4.71 3.08
C LEU A 220 -13.92 5.02 2.96
N ALA A 221 -14.39 5.42 1.77
CA ALA A 221 -15.80 5.67 1.53
C ALA A 221 -16.64 4.41 1.77
N TYR A 222 -16.21 3.26 1.25
CA TYR A 222 -16.89 1.98 1.49
C TYR A 222 -16.89 1.59 2.98
N VAL A 223 -15.73 1.66 3.65
CA VAL A 223 -15.61 1.29 5.07
C VAL A 223 -16.53 2.17 5.94
N LYS A 224 -16.70 3.46 5.60
CA LYS A 224 -17.69 4.34 6.25
C LYS A 224 -19.11 3.79 6.09
N THR A 225 -19.50 3.37 4.89
CA THR A 225 -20.87 2.85 4.64
C THR A 225 -21.22 1.61 5.47
N ILE A 226 -20.25 0.72 5.70
CA ILE A 226 -20.48 -0.54 6.44
C ILE A 226 -20.36 -0.38 7.96
N LEU A 227 -19.88 0.78 8.44
CA LEU A 227 -19.81 1.11 9.86
C LEU A 227 -21.04 1.86 10.38
N GLY A 228 -21.85 2.45 9.49
CA GLY A 228 -23.06 3.20 9.81
C GLY A 228 -22.81 4.69 9.92
#